data_AF-A0A3C0PCA0-F1
#
_entry.id   AF-A0A3C0PCA0-F1
#
_cell.length_a   1.000
_cell.length_b   1.000
_cell.length_c   1.000
_cell.angle_alpha   90.00
_cell.angle_beta   90.00
_cell.angle_gamma   90.00
#
_symmetry.space_group_name_H-M   'P 1'
#
loop_
_entity.id
_entity.type
_entity.pdbx_description
1 polymer ?
#
loop_
_entity_poly.entity_id
_entity_poly.type
_entity_poly.pdbx_seq_one_letter_code
_entity_poly.pdbx_strand_id
1 'polypeptide(L)'
;MSKTNNKMLNALNMPSNEPLTVREECEKYGIEYSEPHFESVFYSTENGTVMPGAWYYLFDDIKNRRDLQNAINKYNDYLSTPIEDMSLLSFKYWGIYNKLVKLEKKYSIKRYSPEEKSEFIDKYNKEKQNEVKKAKAIEKVAKEEMTLEE
;
A
#
# COMPACT_ATOMS: atom_id res chain seq x y z
N MET A 1 -3.08 -6.57 -52.82
CA MET A 1 -3.23 -7.57 -51.74
C MET A 1 -2.25 -7.23 -50.63
N SER A 2 -2.72 -6.60 -49.53
CA SER A 2 -1.87 -6.17 -48.42
C SER A 2 -1.78 -7.27 -47.36
N LYS A 3 -0.62 -7.92 -47.22
CA LYS A 3 -0.33 -8.99 -46.23
C LYS A 3 0.42 -8.46 -45.00
N THR A 4 0.32 -7.17 -44.68
CA THR A 4 1.19 -6.55 -43.66
C THR A 4 0.50 -6.34 -42.30
N ASN A 5 -0.83 -6.45 -42.21
CA ASN A 5 -1.56 -6.09 -40.97
C ASN A 5 -1.82 -7.24 -39.97
N ASN A 6 -1.56 -8.50 -40.32
CA ASN A 6 -1.82 -9.63 -39.40
C ASN A 6 -0.66 -9.94 -38.44
N LYS A 7 0.57 -9.48 -38.70
CA LYS A 7 1.71 -9.76 -37.80
C LYS A 7 1.72 -8.89 -36.54
N MET A 8 1.27 -7.64 -36.63
CA MET A 8 1.19 -6.76 -35.44
C MET A 8 0.00 -7.09 -34.53
N LEU A 9 -1.15 -7.49 -35.10
CA LEU A 9 -2.29 -7.95 -34.30
C LEU A 9 -1.97 -9.23 -33.51
N ASN A 10 -1.18 -10.14 -34.08
CA ASN A 10 -0.78 -11.37 -33.38
C ASN A 10 0.23 -11.13 -32.26
N ALA A 11 1.05 -10.07 -32.31
CA ALA A 11 1.99 -9.74 -31.24
C ALA A 11 1.29 -9.16 -29.99
N LEU A 12 0.16 -8.46 -30.17
CA LEU A 12 -0.66 -7.93 -29.09
C LEU A 12 -1.51 -9.00 -28.38
N ASN A 13 -1.75 -10.14 -29.04
CA ASN A 13 -2.49 -11.28 -28.48
C ASN A 13 -1.56 -12.42 -27.99
N MET A 14 -0.24 -12.20 -27.93
CA MET A 14 0.66 -13.16 -27.31
C MET A 14 0.51 -13.06 -25.79
N PRO A 15 0.27 -14.18 -25.07
CA PRO A 15 0.27 -14.15 -23.62
C PRO A 15 1.63 -13.65 -23.14
N SER A 16 1.61 -12.64 -22.28
CA SER A 16 2.84 -12.11 -21.66
C SER A 16 3.57 -13.26 -20.96
N ASN A 17 4.86 -13.40 -21.23
CA ASN A 17 5.75 -14.32 -20.52
C ASN A 17 6.27 -13.71 -19.20
N GLU A 18 5.82 -12.52 -18.82
CA GLU A 18 6.16 -11.93 -17.53
C GLU A 18 5.45 -12.71 -16.41
N PRO A 19 6.14 -12.98 -15.28
CA PRO A 19 5.49 -13.58 -14.13
C PRO A 19 4.39 -12.64 -13.63
N LEU A 20 3.18 -13.18 -13.48
CA LEU A 20 2.05 -12.46 -12.93
C LEU A 20 2.42 -11.89 -11.54
N THR A 21 2.02 -10.65 -11.30
CA THR A 21 2.03 -10.05 -9.97
C THR A 21 1.11 -10.82 -9.02
N VAL A 22 1.30 -10.68 -7.70
CA VAL A 22 0.44 -11.34 -6.69
C VAL A 22 -1.03 -10.98 -6.89
N ARG A 23 -1.31 -9.72 -7.25
CA ARG A 23 -2.66 -9.23 -7.53
C ARG A 23 -3.29 -9.97 -8.72
N GLU A 24 -2.57 -10.07 -9.84
CA GLU A 24 -3.04 -10.76 -11.04
C GLU A 24 -3.22 -12.26 -10.79
N GLU A 25 -2.34 -12.87 -9.99
CA GLU A 25 -2.52 -14.26 -9.57
C GLU A 25 -3.77 -14.42 -8.69
N CYS A 26 -3.99 -13.53 -7.74
CA CYS A 26 -5.21 -13.56 -6.92
C CYS A 26 -6.47 -13.44 -7.78
N GLU A 27 -6.51 -12.51 -8.73
CA GLU A 27 -7.64 -12.33 -9.66
C GLU A 27 -7.90 -13.59 -10.49
N LYS A 28 -6.85 -14.21 -11.04
CA LYS A 28 -6.95 -15.45 -11.82
C LYS A 28 -7.58 -16.60 -11.02
N TYR A 29 -7.29 -16.67 -9.72
CA TYR A 29 -7.73 -17.75 -8.84
C TYR A 29 -8.96 -17.39 -7.99
N GLY A 30 -9.61 -16.24 -8.24
CA GLY A 30 -10.78 -15.80 -7.48
C GLY A 30 -10.50 -15.48 -6.01
N ILE A 31 -9.25 -15.13 -5.68
CA ILE A 31 -8.82 -14.76 -4.33
C ILE A 31 -8.97 -13.25 -4.18
N GLU A 32 -9.65 -12.81 -3.12
CA GLU A 32 -9.79 -11.39 -2.81
C GLU A 32 -8.41 -10.77 -2.49
N TYR A 33 -8.05 -9.74 -3.25
CA TYR A 33 -6.86 -8.92 -3.02
C TYR A 33 -7.28 -7.47 -2.81
N SER A 34 -7.15 -6.99 -1.58
CA SER A 34 -7.47 -5.64 -1.16
C SER A 34 -6.18 -4.95 -0.76
N GLU A 35 -5.64 -4.14 -1.67
CA GLU A 35 -4.34 -3.49 -1.51
C GLU A 35 -4.31 -2.64 -0.22
N PRO A 36 -3.37 -2.90 0.71
CA PRO A 36 -3.26 -2.12 1.94
C PRO A 36 -3.04 -0.64 1.66
N HIS A 37 -3.99 0.19 2.09
CA HIS A 37 -3.91 1.63 1.83
C HIS A 37 -3.18 2.36 2.96
N PHE A 38 -2.01 2.91 2.65
CA PHE A 38 -1.23 3.73 3.57
C PHE A 38 -1.24 5.20 3.17
N GLU A 39 -1.56 6.10 4.10
CA GLU A 39 -1.32 7.54 3.91
C GLU A 39 -0.10 7.99 4.73
N SER A 40 0.74 8.82 4.12
CA SER A 40 1.92 9.40 4.76
C SER A 40 1.57 10.70 5.49
N VAL A 41 2.32 11.02 6.54
CA VAL A 41 2.08 12.23 7.36
C VAL A 41 3.36 13.04 7.56
N PHE A 42 4.01 13.59 6.54
CA PHE A 42 5.16 14.50 6.74
C PHE A 42 5.27 15.68 5.75
N TYR A 43 5.95 16.72 6.22
CA TYR A 43 5.96 18.13 5.78
C TYR A 43 7.09 18.46 4.79
N SER A 44 6.89 19.53 4.02
CA SER A 44 7.90 20.18 3.19
C SER A 44 8.77 21.12 4.03
N THR A 45 10.08 21.16 3.75
CA THR A 45 10.94 22.28 4.12
C THR A 45 11.11 23.20 2.92
N GLU A 46 11.07 24.53 3.13
CA GLU A 46 11.37 25.54 2.10
C GLU A 46 12.85 25.49 1.65
N ASN A 47 13.73 24.82 2.40
CA ASN A 47 15.18 24.74 2.15
C ASN A 47 15.68 23.33 1.80
N GLY A 48 14.82 22.45 1.29
CA GLY A 48 15.21 21.31 0.46
C GLY A 48 15.85 20.07 1.12
N THR A 49 16.15 20.08 2.44
CA THR A 49 16.67 18.88 3.13
C THR A 49 15.55 18.09 3.78
N VAL A 50 15.33 16.87 3.29
CA VAL A 50 14.41 15.86 3.83
C VAL A 50 15.10 15.09 4.95
N MET A 51 14.60 15.19 6.18
CA MET A 51 15.00 14.30 7.28
C MET A 51 14.13 13.02 7.29
N PRO A 52 14.70 11.87 7.69
CA PRO A 52 14.01 10.59 7.66
C PRO A 52 12.85 10.53 8.66
N GLY A 53 11.73 9.94 8.23
CA GLY A 53 10.64 9.57 9.12
C GLY A 53 9.25 9.88 8.59
N ALA A 54 8.95 9.57 7.31
CA ALA A 54 7.57 9.52 6.84
C ALA A 54 6.82 8.40 7.59
N TRP A 55 6.14 8.71 8.71
CA TRP A 55 5.22 7.74 9.32
C TRP A 55 4.03 7.53 8.40
N TYR A 56 3.56 6.30 8.35
CA TYR A 56 2.41 5.88 7.57
C TYR A 56 1.31 5.37 8.51
N TYR A 57 0.06 5.62 8.15
CA TYR A 57 -1.09 5.03 8.83
C TYR A 57 -1.80 4.10 7.85
N LEU A 58 -2.22 2.92 8.31
CA LEU A 58 -3.02 1.97 7.53
C LEU A 58 -4.51 2.35 7.66
N PHE A 59 -5.20 2.53 6.53
CA PHE A 59 -6.54 3.13 6.47
C PHE A 59 -7.69 2.14 6.26
N ASP A 60 -7.47 0.86 6.56
CA ASP A 60 -8.47 -0.20 6.37
C ASP A 60 -9.53 -0.24 7.50
N ASP A 61 -9.35 0.53 8.59
CA ASP A 61 -10.31 0.64 9.71
C ASP A 61 -11.15 1.94 9.62
N ILE A 62 -12.27 1.84 8.89
CA ILE A 62 -13.14 2.96 8.46
C ILE A 62 -13.63 3.85 9.62
N LYS A 63 -13.69 3.35 10.86
CA LYS A 63 -14.28 4.10 11.99
C LYS A 63 -13.45 5.32 12.44
N ASN A 64 -12.14 5.34 12.19
CA ASN A 64 -11.25 6.37 12.74
C ASN A 64 -10.61 7.28 11.68
N ARG A 65 -10.92 7.05 10.40
CA ARG A 65 -10.34 7.73 9.24
C ARG A 65 -10.55 9.25 9.27
N ARG A 66 -11.76 9.71 9.59
CA ARG A 66 -12.08 11.15 9.49
C ARG A 66 -11.39 12.00 10.56
N ASP A 67 -11.33 11.54 11.80
CA ASP A 67 -10.71 12.29 12.89
C ASP A 67 -9.19 12.31 12.79
N LEU A 68 -8.59 11.19 12.37
CA LEU A 68 -7.16 11.12 12.07
C LEU A 68 -6.82 11.99 10.86
N GLN A 69 -7.58 11.91 9.77
CA GLN A 69 -7.38 12.76 8.59
C GLN A 69 -7.50 14.24 8.93
N ASN A 70 -8.54 14.62 9.68
CA ASN A 70 -8.73 16.00 10.11
C ASN A 70 -7.59 16.48 10.99
N ALA A 71 -7.05 15.62 11.86
CA ALA A 71 -5.88 15.94 12.67
C ALA A 71 -4.63 16.11 11.79
N ILE A 72 -4.36 15.15 10.90
CA ILE A 72 -3.25 15.20 9.92
C ILE A 72 -3.32 16.48 9.09
N ASN A 73 -4.47 16.78 8.48
CA ASN A 73 -4.68 17.97 7.66
C ASN A 73 -4.45 19.25 8.46
N LYS A 74 -5.00 19.33 9.68
CA LYS A 74 -4.80 20.48 10.57
C LYS A 74 -3.34 20.67 10.98
N TYR A 75 -2.56 19.60 11.09
CA TYR A 75 -1.13 19.71 11.39
C TYR A 75 -0.29 20.04 10.16
N ASN A 76 -0.66 19.56 8.97
CA ASN A 76 -0.05 19.98 7.71
C ASN A 76 -0.18 21.50 7.53
N ASP A 77 -1.38 22.06 7.75
CA ASP A 77 -1.61 23.51 7.66
C ASP A 77 -0.77 24.31 8.68
N TYR A 78 -0.62 23.77 9.89
CA TYR A 78 0.17 24.40 10.95
C TYR A 78 1.68 24.36 10.65
N LEU A 79 2.14 23.36 9.89
CA LEU A 79 3.54 23.15 9.54
C LEU A 79 3.95 23.79 8.22
N SER A 80 2.98 24.14 7.37
CA SER A 80 3.20 25.00 6.21
C SER A 80 3.25 26.50 6.55
N THR A 81 3.10 26.87 7.82
CA THR A 81 3.29 28.27 8.25
C THR A 81 4.78 28.59 8.29
N PRO A 82 5.27 29.64 7.60
CA PRO A 82 6.69 30.01 7.61
C PRO A 82 7.19 30.20 9.04
N ILE A 83 8.32 29.57 9.37
CA ILE A 83 8.96 29.71 10.68
C ILE A 83 10.24 30.51 10.47
N GLU A 84 10.19 31.79 10.84
CA GLU A 84 11.34 32.70 10.78
C GLU A 84 12.45 32.31 11.76
N ASP A 85 12.13 31.53 12.80
CA ASP A 85 13.08 31.07 13.83
C ASP A 85 13.12 29.54 13.93
N MET A 86 14.17 28.95 13.35
CA MET A 86 14.43 27.51 13.35
C MET A 86 14.54 26.90 14.76
N SER A 87 14.79 27.70 15.82
CA SER A 87 14.86 27.17 17.19
C SER A 87 13.47 26.80 17.75
N LEU A 88 12.42 27.51 17.33
CA LEU A 88 11.02 27.25 17.69
C LEU A 88 10.43 26.05 16.93
N LEU A 89 11.09 25.63 15.86
CA LEU A 89 10.69 24.52 15.01
C LEU A 89 10.66 23.20 15.82
N SER A 90 11.68 22.95 16.64
CA SER A 90 11.80 21.74 17.46
C SER A 90 10.69 21.64 18.53
N PHE A 91 10.37 22.73 19.22
CA PHE A 91 9.29 22.80 20.21
C PHE A 91 7.90 22.63 19.57
N LYS A 92 7.67 23.24 18.40
CA LYS A 92 6.41 23.07 17.63
C LYS A 92 6.22 21.62 17.19
N TYR A 93 7.26 20.99 16.64
CA TYR A 93 7.20 19.57 16.25
C TYR A 93 6.96 18.65 17.44
N TRP A 94 7.60 18.91 18.58
CA TRP A 94 7.36 18.16 19.82
C TRP A 94 5.91 18.27 20.30
N GLY A 95 5.31 19.46 20.19
CA GLY A 95 3.90 19.69 20.53
C GLY A 95 2.93 18.92 19.62
N ILE A 96 3.21 18.87 18.32
CA ILE A 96 2.41 18.13 17.33
C ILE A 96 2.55 16.64 17.53
N TYR A 97 3.78 16.15 17.69
CA TYR A 97 4.08 14.76 17.99
C TYR A 97 3.29 14.25 19.20
N ASN A 98 3.28 15.00 20.31
CA ASN A 98 2.53 14.61 21.51
C ASN A 98 1.01 14.59 21.30
N LYS A 99 0.47 15.47 20.46
CA LYS A 99 -0.96 15.45 20.14
C LYS A 99 -1.31 14.25 19.25
N LEU A 100 -0.48 13.92 18.26
CA LEU A 100 -0.64 12.72 17.44
C LEU A 100 -0.59 11.45 18.30
N VAL A 101 0.40 11.32 19.20
CA VAL A 101 0.48 10.18 20.12
C VAL A 101 -0.76 10.04 21.01
N LYS A 102 -1.34 11.16 21.47
CA LYS A 102 -2.59 11.12 22.24
C LYS A 102 -3.78 10.66 21.40
N LEU A 103 -3.86 11.09 20.13
CA LEU A 103 -4.92 10.66 19.20
C LEU A 103 -4.75 9.19 18.82
N GLU A 104 -3.53 8.76 18.48
CA GLU A 104 -3.17 7.36 18.23
C GLU A 104 -3.63 6.46 19.37
N LYS A 105 -3.31 6.82 20.62
CA LYS A 105 -3.78 6.09 21.80
C LYS A 105 -5.29 6.12 21.96
N LYS A 106 -5.93 7.28 21.78
CA LYS A 106 -7.39 7.46 21.94
C LYS A 106 -8.18 6.59 20.96
N TYR A 107 -7.69 6.45 19.74
CA TYR A 107 -8.37 5.74 18.66
C TYR A 107 -7.75 4.37 18.35
N SER A 108 -6.79 3.91 19.16
CA SER A 108 -6.06 2.65 18.95
C SER A 108 -5.44 2.53 17.55
N ILE A 109 -4.97 3.64 16.99
CA ILE A 109 -4.38 3.71 15.65
C ILE A 109 -2.89 3.45 15.75
N LYS A 110 -2.40 2.49 14.97
CA LYS A 110 -0.97 2.24 14.80
C LYS A 110 -0.41 3.10 13.66
N ARG A 111 0.75 3.73 13.91
CA ARG A 111 1.62 4.27 12.86
C ARG A 111 2.71 3.27 12.51
N TYR A 112 3.19 3.33 11.28
CA TYR A 112 4.21 2.46 10.71
C TYR A 112 5.40 3.31 10.27
N SER A 113 6.61 2.91 10.64
CA SER A 113 7.82 3.43 10.00
C SER A 113 7.87 3.01 8.51
N PRO A 114 8.74 3.62 7.68
CA PRO A 114 8.98 3.14 6.32
C PRO A 114 9.31 1.65 6.24
N GLU A 115 10.13 1.17 7.17
CA GLU A 115 10.52 -0.24 7.28
C GLU A 115 9.32 -1.10 7.69
N GLU A 116 8.58 -0.73 8.73
CA GLU A 116 7.38 -1.46 9.17
C GLU A 116 6.29 -1.50 8.09
N LYS A 117 6.15 -0.44 7.28
CA LYS A 117 5.24 -0.42 6.14
C LYS A 117 5.68 -1.44 5.08
N SER A 118 6.97 -1.46 4.74
CA SER A 118 7.50 -2.42 3.76
C SER A 118 7.29 -3.85 4.24
N GLU A 119 7.64 -4.14 5.50
CA GLU A 119 7.44 -5.45 6.10
C GLU A 119 5.96 -5.87 6.12
N PHE A 120 5.04 -4.92 6.38
CA PHE A 120 3.61 -5.18 6.32
C PHE A 120 3.17 -5.59 4.91
N ILE A 121 3.58 -4.84 3.89
CA ILE A 121 3.24 -5.13 2.48
C ILE A 121 3.81 -6.48 2.05
N ASP A 122 5.06 -6.78 2.42
CA ASP A 122 5.70 -8.05 2.10
C ASP A 122 4.98 -9.23 2.76
N LYS A 123 4.60 -9.08 4.03
CA LYS A 123 3.82 -10.08 4.75
C LYS A 123 2.46 -10.31 4.10
N TYR A 124 1.73 -9.23 3.77
CA TYR A 124 0.44 -9.29 3.09
C TYR A 124 0.53 -10.03 1.75
N ASN A 125 1.52 -9.66 0.92
CA ASN A 125 1.75 -10.31 -0.36
C ASN A 125 2.12 -11.79 -0.21
N LYS A 126 2.92 -12.14 0.80
CA LYS A 126 3.27 -13.53 1.09
C LYS A 126 2.06 -14.37 1.52
N GLU A 127 1.17 -13.80 2.32
CA GLU A 127 -0.08 -14.46 2.71
C GLU A 127 -0.95 -14.73 1.47
N LYS A 128 -1.13 -13.73 0.61
CA LYS A 128 -1.90 -13.86 -0.64
C LYS A 128 -1.28 -14.85 -1.63
N GLN A 129 0.05 -14.87 -1.78
CA GLN A 129 0.73 -15.88 -2.57
C GLN A 129 0.51 -17.30 -2.03
N ASN A 130 0.42 -17.48 -0.71
CA ASN A 130 0.14 -18.79 -0.14
C ASN A 130 -1.30 -19.25 -0.41
N GLU A 131 -2.27 -18.33 -0.40
CA GLU A 131 -3.63 -18.62 -0.86
C GLU A 131 -3.64 -19.05 -2.34
N VAL A 132 -2.93 -18.33 -3.20
CA VAL A 132 -2.78 -18.67 -4.62
C VAL A 132 -2.19 -20.07 -4.79
N LYS A 133 -1.12 -20.42 -4.05
CA LYS A 133 -0.50 -21.75 -4.11
C LYS A 133 -1.48 -22.86 -3.74
N LYS A 134 -2.35 -22.63 -2.74
CA LYS A 134 -3.40 -23.59 -2.37
C LYS A 134 -4.43 -23.73 -3.48
N ALA A 135 -4.90 -22.63 -4.06
CA ALA A 135 -5.85 -22.65 -5.17
C ALA A 135 -5.29 -23.40 -6.40
N LYS A 136 -4.01 -23.16 -6.73
CA LYS A 136 -3.28 -23.90 -7.78
C LYS A 136 -3.23 -25.40 -7.53
N ALA A 137 -2.95 -25.81 -6.30
CA ALA A 137 -2.91 -27.22 -5.93
C ALA A 137 -4.29 -27.88 -6.08
N ILE A 138 -5.36 -27.20 -5.67
CA ILE A 138 -6.75 -27.69 -5.83
C ILE A 138 -7.12 -27.80 -7.31
N GLU A 139 -6.83 -26.78 -8.11
CA GLU A 139 -7.09 -26.80 -9.56
C GLU A 139 -6.36 -27.98 -10.25
N LYS A 140 -5.11 -28.24 -9.84
CA LYS A 140 -4.33 -29.36 -10.37
C LYS A 140 -4.98 -30.70 -10.07
N VAL A 141 -5.39 -30.94 -8.82
CA VAL A 141 -6.08 -32.19 -8.43
C VAL A 141 -7.38 -32.37 -9.21
N ALA A 142 -8.20 -31.32 -9.30
CA ALA A 142 -9.46 -31.39 -10.04
C ALA A 142 -9.28 -31.73 -11.54
N LYS A 143 -8.21 -31.22 -12.17
CA LYS A 143 -7.87 -31.56 -13.56
C LYS A 143 -7.39 -33.00 -13.71
N GLU A 144 -6.58 -33.48 -12.78
CA GLU A 144 -6.08 -34.86 -12.79
C GLU A 144 -7.21 -35.88 -12.56
N GLU A 145 -8.18 -35.58 -11.69
CA GLU A 145 -9.37 -36.39 -11.47
C GLU A 145 -10.28 -36.46 -12.71
N MET A 146 -10.51 -35.34 -13.39
CA MET A 146 -11.28 -35.32 -14.65
C MET A 146 -10.67 -36.21 -15.75
N THR A 147 -9.34 -36.24 -15.86
CA THR A 147 -8.66 -37.07 -16.87
C THR A 147 -8.65 -38.57 -16.58
N LEU A 148 -9.06 -39.00 -15.38
CA LEU A 148 -9.15 -40.42 -15.01
C LEU A 148 -10.56 -40.99 -15.20
N GLU A 149 -11.55 -40.14 -15.43
CA GLU A 149 -12.96 -40.53 -15.69
C GLU A 149 -13.29 -40.65 -17.19
N GLU A 150 -12.39 -40.26 -18.10
CA GLU A 150 -12.46 -40.46 -19.57
C GLU A 150 -11.76 -41.74 -20.03
#